data_AF-A0A2K9NKW3-F1
#
_entry.id   AF-A0A2K9NKW3-F1
#
_cell.length_a   1.000
_cell.length_b   1.000
_cell.length_c   1.000
_cell.angle_alpha   90.00
_cell.angle_beta   90.00
_cell.angle_gamma   90.00
#
_symmetry.space_group_name_H-M   'P 1'
#
loop_
_entity.id
_entity.type
_entity.pdbx_description
1 polymer ?
#
loop_
_entity_poly.entity_id
_entity_poly.type
_entity_poly.pdbx_seq_one_letter_code
_entity_poly.pdbx_strand_id
1 'polypeptide(L)'
;MDEAAVKSPPPDDDLLAALLAGKPTPVKPAAAEKPEPAEETPHYHGHRDRLRQRFIASGPDALQDYELLELLLFQAIPRRDVKPLAKELMSAFGSLWAVTQASAEALRNRFNFSDATIAHIRVVGAIGLRMARQQVMGQPILSSWQKLLDYCAGAMAHEPVEQFRLLFLDRKNTLIADEVQQRGTVDHTPVYPREVVRRALELGASAVILVHNHPTH
;
A
#
# COMPACT_ATOMS: atom_id res chain seq x y z
N MET A 1 77.36 16.38 -13.21
CA MET A 1 78.37 17.03 -12.34
C MET A 1 78.18 18.51 -12.59
N ASP A 2 77.63 19.33 -11.70
CA ASP A 2 77.75 19.29 -10.24
C ASP A 2 76.56 19.96 -9.55
N GLU A 3 76.39 19.57 -8.30
CA GLU A 3 75.38 19.90 -7.30
C GLU A 3 75.54 21.33 -6.76
N ALA A 4 74.44 22.04 -6.50
CA ALA A 4 74.45 23.27 -5.70
C ALA A 4 73.34 23.20 -4.64
N ALA A 5 73.80 23.04 -3.39
CA ALA A 5 73.02 22.85 -2.18
C ALA A 5 72.29 24.12 -1.73
N VAL A 6 71.03 23.97 -1.27
CA VAL A 6 70.30 24.96 -0.48
C VAL A 6 70.27 24.48 0.97
N LYS A 7 70.85 25.28 1.87
CA LYS A 7 70.98 25.04 3.30
C LYS A 7 69.71 25.49 4.03
N SER A 8 69.05 24.59 4.74
CA SER A 8 67.91 24.88 5.62
C SER A 8 68.38 25.24 7.05
N PRO A 9 67.78 26.21 7.75
CA PRO A 9 68.11 26.52 9.15
C PRO A 9 67.46 25.53 10.14
N PRO A 10 68.01 25.39 11.37
CA PRO A 10 67.57 24.42 12.38
C PRO A 10 66.21 24.78 13.02
N PRO A 11 65.51 23.82 13.66
CA PRO A 11 64.23 24.04 14.33
C PRO A 11 64.40 24.75 15.70
N ASP A 12 63.47 25.65 16.03
CA ASP A 12 63.43 26.40 17.29
C ASP A 12 62.93 25.52 18.46
N ASP A 13 63.74 25.41 19.51
CA ASP A 13 63.55 24.60 20.72
C ASP A 13 62.54 25.18 21.75
N ASP A 14 61.73 26.18 21.40
CA ASP A 14 60.98 26.98 22.39
C ASP A 14 59.48 26.60 22.56
N LEU A 15 59.03 25.52 21.90
CA LEU A 15 57.61 25.11 21.92
C LEU A 15 57.26 24.06 23.00
N LEU A 16 58.27 23.37 23.54
CA LEU A 16 58.09 22.30 24.53
C LEU A 16 58.08 22.80 25.99
N ALA A 17 58.61 24.00 26.26
CA ALA A 17 58.61 24.60 27.60
C ALA A 17 57.23 25.20 27.99
N ALA A 18 56.44 25.64 27.01
CA ALA A 18 55.12 26.22 27.25
C ALA A 18 54.04 25.17 27.65
N LEU A 19 54.25 23.89 27.32
CA LEU A 19 53.26 22.82 27.56
C LEU A 19 53.29 22.21 28.98
N LEU A 20 54.33 22.47 29.79
CA LEU A 20 54.54 21.76 31.07
C LEU A 20 54.38 22.62 32.35
N ALA A 21 54.06 23.92 32.24
CA ALA A 21 53.86 24.78 33.40
C ALA A 21 52.37 24.98 33.72
N GLY A 22 51.72 23.95 34.26
CA GLY A 22 50.34 24.02 34.75
C GLY A 22 50.21 24.82 36.06
N LYS A 23 49.27 25.77 36.10
CA LYS A 23 48.60 26.21 37.32
C LYS A 23 47.10 26.05 37.14
N PRO A 24 46.38 25.34 38.03
CA PRO A 24 44.94 25.15 37.91
C PRO A 24 44.20 26.44 38.24
N THR A 25 43.38 26.91 37.31
CA THR A 25 42.42 27.99 37.51
C THR A 25 41.25 27.47 38.36
N PRO A 26 40.78 28.19 39.40
CA PRO A 26 39.66 27.74 40.20
C PRO A 26 38.36 27.82 39.37
N VAL A 27 37.81 26.65 39.03
CA VAL A 27 36.47 26.55 38.44
C VAL A 27 35.44 26.77 39.56
N LYS A 28 34.69 27.85 39.45
CA LYS A 28 33.52 28.16 40.29
C LYS A 28 32.52 26.98 40.19
N PRO A 29 31.95 26.47 41.29
CA PRO A 29 30.98 25.38 41.20
C PRO A 29 29.77 25.87 40.41
N ALA A 30 29.55 25.29 39.23
CA ALA A 30 28.32 25.47 38.48
C ALA A 30 27.18 24.88 39.31
N ALA A 31 26.14 25.68 39.54
CA ALA A 31 24.91 25.23 40.16
C ALA A 31 24.37 24.03 39.37
N ALA A 32 23.89 23.01 40.07
CA ALA A 32 23.24 21.86 39.46
C ALA A 32 22.02 22.33 38.66
N GLU A 33 22.19 22.44 37.34
CA GLU A 33 21.07 22.57 36.41
C GLU A 33 20.22 21.30 36.53
N LYS A 34 18.94 21.50 36.82
CA LYS A 34 17.93 20.44 36.82
C LYS A 34 17.96 19.79 35.43
N PRO A 35 17.84 18.45 35.33
CA PRO A 35 17.75 17.81 34.03
C PRO A 35 16.56 18.40 33.29
N GLU A 36 16.83 18.97 32.12
CA GLU A 36 15.81 19.33 31.14
C GLU A 36 14.96 18.09 30.86
N PRO A 37 13.63 18.25 30.68
CA PRO A 37 12.77 17.12 30.40
C PRO A 37 13.28 16.42 29.14
N ALA A 38 13.56 15.12 29.26
CA ALA A 38 13.94 14.28 28.14
C ALA A 38 12.94 14.51 26.99
N GLU A 39 13.45 14.85 25.81
CA GLU A 39 12.67 14.90 24.58
C GLU A 39 11.84 13.61 24.51
N GLU A 40 10.52 13.74 24.60
CA GLU A 40 9.60 12.61 24.58
C GLU A 40 9.83 11.84 23.28
N THR A 41 10.50 10.69 23.37
CA THR A 41 10.69 9.79 22.24
C THR A 41 9.31 9.54 21.64
N PRO A 42 9.08 9.91 20.38
CA PRO A 42 7.74 9.88 19.81
C PRO A 42 7.11 8.49 19.96
N HIS A 43 5.86 8.44 20.41
CA HIS A 43 5.11 7.22 20.75
C HIS A 43 5.04 6.15 19.61
N TYR A 44 5.44 6.49 18.39
CA TYR A 44 5.51 5.58 17.25
C TYR A 44 6.82 4.75 17.16
N HIS A 45 7.86 5.08 17.92
CA HIS A 45 9.11 4.31 17.93
C HIS A 45 8.86 2.91 18.54
N GLY A 46 9.11 1.86 17.76
CA GLY A 46 8.88 0.46 18.15
C GLY A 46 7.46 -0.07 17.88
N HIS A 47 6.47 0.79 17.61
CA HIS A 47 5.11 0.35 17.24
C HIS A 47 5.13 -0.49 15.97
N ARG A 48 5.87 -0.05 14.94
CA ARG A 48 6.07 -0.79 13.67
C ARG A 48 6.56 -2.22 13.91
N ASP A 49 7.58 -2.39 14.75
CA ASP A 49 8.20 -3.70 14.98
C ASP A 49 7.30 -4.60 15.82
N ARG A 50 6.64 -4.05 16.85
CA ARG A 50 5.63 -4.75 17.63
C ARG A 50 4.46 -5.23 16.76
N LEU A 51 3.98 -4.39 15.86
CA LEU A 51 2.88 -4.73 14.96
C LEU A 51 3.27 -5.85 13.99
N ARG A 52 4.49 -5.78 13.43
CA ARG A 52 5.04 -6.82 12.57
C ARG A 52 5.22 -8.14 13.32
N GLN A 53 5.76 -8.10 14.54
CA GLN A 53 5.92 -9.28 15.38
C GLN A 53 4.57 -9.94 15.70
N ARG A 54 3.57 -9.14 16.06
CA ARG A 54 2.22 -9.66 16.33
C ARG A 54 1.59 -10.30 15.10
N PHE A 55 1.75 -9.70 13.92
CA PHE A 55 1.30 -10.30 12.66
C PHE A 55 1.95 -11.66 12.40
N ILE A 56 3.27 -11.76 12.57
CA ILE A 56 4.02 -13.01 12.33
C ILE A 56 3.64 -14.07 13.37
N ALA A 57 3.50 -13.69 14.64
CA ALA A 57 3.26 -14.62 15.74
C ALA A 57 1.80 -15.10 15.81
N SER A 58 0.84 -14.24 15.48
CA SER A 58 -0.59 -14.49 15.72
C SER A 58 -1.45 -14.41 14.45
N GLY A 59 -0.86 -14.11 13.30
CA GLY A 59 -1.54 -14.06 12.02
C GLY A 59 -2.38 -12.79 11.80
N PRO A 60 -3.15 -12.75 10.68
CA PRO A 60 -3.95 -11.58 10.30
C PRO A 60 -5.10 -11.29 11.27
N ASP A 61 -5.72 -12.32 11.86
CA ASP A 61 -6.90 -12.17 12.74
C ASP A 61 -6.57 -11.49 14.08
N ALA A 62 -5.28 -11.38 14.41
CA ALA A 62 -4.81 -10.67 15.60
C ALA A 62 -4.70 -9.14 15.40
N LEU A 63 -5.03 -8.65 14.20
CA LEU A 63 -4.97 -7.24 13.84
C LEU A 63 -6.35 -6.74 13.42
N GLN A 64 -6.61 -5.48 13.73
CA GLN A 64 -7.73 -4.77 13.14
C GLN A 64 -7.40 -4.36 11.70
N ASP A 65 -8.41 -4.13 10.86
CA ASP A 65 -8.23 -3.71 9.47
C ASP A 65 -7.31 -2.50 9.31
N TYR A 66 -7.50 -1.46 10.13
CA TYR A 66 -6.63 -0.28 10.06
C TYR A 66 -5.17 -0.63 10.42
N GLU A 67 -4.93 -1.63 11.28
CA GLU A 67 -3.58 -2.07 11.64
C GLU A 67 -2.92 -2.85 10.48
N LEU A 68 -3.70 -3.57 9.67
CA LEU A 68 -3.20 -4.17 8.42
C LEU A 68 -2.78 -3.08 7.41
N LEU A 69 -3.54 -1.97 7.34
CA LEU A 69 -3.12 -0.80 6.54
C LEU A 69 -1.86 -0.15 7.10
N GLU A 70 -1.69 -0.09 8.42
CA GLU A 70 -0.45 0.42 9.01
C GLU A 70 0.77 -0.39 8.52
N LEU A 71 0.68 -1.73 8.55
CA LEU A 71 1.74 -2.61 8.04
C LEU A 71 2.06 -2.37 6.56
N LEU A 72 1.04 -2.15 5.75
CA LEU A 72 1.20 -1.81 4.33
C LEU A 72 1.89 -0.45 4.15
N LEU A 73 1.39 0.58 4.83
CA LEU A 73 1.89 1.95 4.72
C LEU A 73 3.30 2.10 5.28
N PHE A 74 3.70 1.30 6.26
CA PHE A 74 5.06 1.33 6.79
C PHE A 74 6.14 1.03 5.75
N GLN A 75 5.83 0.22 4.74
CA GLN A 75 6.76 -0.06 3.64
C GLN A 75 6.89 1.11 2.66
N ALA A 76 5.78 1.81 2.40
CA ALA A 76 5.74 2.91 1.45
C ALA A 76 6.14 4.27 2.06
N ILE A 77 5.87 4.49 3.34
CA ILE A 77 6.06 5.77 4.04
C ILE A 77 7.02 5.55 5.22
N PRO A 78 8.32 5.88 5.06
CA PRO A 78 9.30 5.74 6.14
C PRO A 78 9.17 6.86 7.18
N ARG A 79 9.50 6.54 8.44
CA ARG A 79 9.74 7.52 9.53
C ARG A 79 8.58 8.48 9.83
N ARG A 80 7.33 8.03 9.66
CA ARG A 80 6.12 8.79 9.98
C ARG A 80 5.13 7.92 10.76
N ASP A 81 4.34 8.54 11.63
CA ASP A 81 3.16 7.89 12.22
C ASP A 81 2.07 7.72 11.15
N VAL A 82 1.78 6.47 10.80
CA VAL A 82 0.79 6.10 9.77
C VAL A 82 -0.55 5.69 10.39
N LYS A 83 -0.67 5.62 11.72
CA LYS A 83 -1.92 5.21 12.38
C LYS A 83 -3.08 6.18 12.12
N PRO A 84 -2.92 7.51 12.24
CA PRO A 84 -3.98 8.45 11.88
C PRO A 84 -4.39 8.29 10.41
N LEU A 85 -3.40 8.10 9.53
CA LEU A 85 -3.61 7.95 8.10
C LEU A 85 -4.37 6.66 7.75
N ALA A 86 -4.04 5.54 8.39
CA ALA A 86 -4.73 4.28 8.21
C ALA A 86 -6.21 4.36 8.65
N LYS A 87 -6.47 5.03 9.79
CA LYS A 87 -7.84 5.28 10.25
C LYS A 87 -8.60 6.22 9.32
N GLU A 88 -7.95 7.25 8.80
CA GLU A 88 -8.55 8.16 7.84
C GLU A 88 -8.91 7.45 6.53
N LEU A 89 -8.02 6.58 6.01
CA LEU A 89 -8.32 5.72 4.86
C LEU A 89 -9.55 4.84 5.10
N MET A 90 -9.62 4.18 6.25
CA MET A 90 -10.79 3.36 6.62
C MET A 90 -12.06 4.20 6.71
N SER A 91 -12.00 5.38 7.32
CA SER A 91 -13.16 6.28 7.42
C SER A 91 -13.57 6.84 6.05
N ALA A 92 -12.62 7.05 5.15
CA ALA A 92 -12.85 7.64 3.83
C ALA A 92 -13.48 6.65 2.85
N PHE A 93 -13.03 5.40 2.88
CA PHE A 93 -13.37 4.40 1.87
C PHE A 93 -14.21 3.24 2.43
N GLY A 94 -14.29 3.09 3.75
CA GLY A 94 -15.18 2.15 4.45
C GLY A 94 -14.62 0.75 4.68
N SER A 95 -13.78 0.23 3.78
CA SER A 95 -13.19 -1.11 3.90
C SER A 95 -11.77 -1.20 3.33
N LEU A 96 -11.02 -2.24 3.72
CA LEU A 96 -9.71 -2.55 3.13
C LEU A 96 -9.79 -2.68 1.60
N TRP A 97 -10.84 -3.36 1.13
CA TRP A 97 -11.08 -3.55 -0.29
C TRP A 97 -11.21 -2.21 -1.01
N ALA A 98 -12.08 -1.33 -0.49
CA ALA A 98 -12.31 0.00 -1.03
C ALA A 98 -11.04 0.85 -1.07
N VAL A 99 -10.20 0.77 -0.03
CA VAL A 99 -8.90 1.45 0.01
C VAL A 99 -8.00 0.98 -1.13
N THR A 100 -7.90 -0.33 -1.35
CA THR A 100 -7.02 -0.88 -2.40
C THR A 100 -7.52 -0.61 -3.83
N GLN A 101 -8.83 -0.36 -3.99
CA GLN A 101 -9.47 -0.08 -5.27
C GLN A 101 -9.65 1.41 -5.55
N ALA A 102 -9.38 2.29 -4.57
CA ALA A 102 -9.50 3.73 -4.72
C ALA A 102 -8.70 4.28 -5.92
N SER A 103 -9.26 5.28 -6.59
CA SER A 103 -8.59 5.89 -7.74
C SER A 103 -7.28 6.57 -7.33
N ALA A 104 -6.32 6.60 -8.24
CA ALA A 104 -5.05 7.28 -7.99
C ALA A 104 -5.26 8.77 -7.67
N GLU A 105 -6.25 9.41 -8.30
CA GLU A 105 -6.63 10.79 -8.03
C GLU A 105 -7.21 10.97 -6.63
N ALA A 106 -8.11 10.09 -6.18
CA ALA A 106 -8.66 10.16 -4.83
C ALA A 106 -7.58 10.02 -3.76
N LEU A 107 -6.67 9.05 -3.94
CA LEU A 107 -5.54 8.84 -3.04
C LEU A 107 -4.56 10.01 -3.05
N ARG A 108 -4.26 10.57 -4.23
CA ARG A 108 -3.36 11.72 -4.38
C ARG A 108 -3.95 12.99 -3.79
N ASN A 109 -5.18 13.34 -4.15
CA ASN A 109 -5.79 14.61 -3.79
C ASN A 109 -6.16 14.69 -2.30
N ARG A 110 -6.64 13.59 -1.72
CA ARG A 110 -7.09 13.57 -0.31
C ARG A 110 -5.95 13.33 0.68
N PHE A 111 -4.98 12.47 0.33
CA PHE A 111 -3.94 12.03 1.27
C PHE A 111 -2.53 12.49 0.90
N ASN A 112 -2.38 13.21 -0.22
CA ASN A 112 -1.10 13.68 -0.74
C ASN A 112 -0.07 12.54 -0.90
N PHE A 113 -0.54 11.37 -1.33
CA PHE A 113 0.33 10.21 -1.55
C PHE A 113 1.17 10.36 -2.80
N SER A 114 2.43 9.88 -2.69
CA SER A 114 3.32 9.71 -3.83
C SER A 114 2.83 8.59 -4.74
N ASP A 115 3.22 8.63 -6.02
CA ASP A 115 2.89 7.57 -6.97
C ASP A 115 3.38 6.18 -6.51
N ALA A 116 4.52 6.13 -5.82
CA ALA A 116 5.03 4.89 -5.21
C ALA A 116 4.08 4.34 -4.13
N THR A 117 3.55 5.20 -3.25
CA THR A 117 2.59 4.80 -2.21
C THR A 117 1.27 4.33 -2.84
N ILE A 118 0.79 5.08 -3.84
CA ILE A 118 -0.43 4.74 -4.59
C ILE A 118 -0.25 3.37 -5.28
N ALA A 119 0.87 3.15 -5.97
CA ALA A 119 1.16 1.89 -6.62
C ALA A 119 1.22 0.73 -5.60
N HIS A 120 1.85 0.94 -4.44
CA HIS A 120 1.95 -0.06 -3.39
C HIS A 120 0.58 -0.51 -2.88
N ILE A 121 -0.33 0.44 -2.61
CA ILE A 121 -1.71 0.16 -2.19
C ILE A 121 -2.46 -0.61 -3.29
N ARG A 122 -2.39 -0.13 -4.54
CA ARG A 122 -3.16 -0.69 -5.66
C ARG A 122 -2.67 -2.07 -6.10
N VAL A 123 -1.38 -2.37 -5.94
CA VAL A 123 -0.82 -3.70 -6.23
C VAL A 123 -1.45 -4.76 -5.32
N VAL A 124 -1.68 -4.46 -4.05
CA VAL A 124 -2.33 -5.40 -3.11
C VAL A 124 -3.73 -5.75 -3.57
N GLY A 125 -4.54 -4.75 -3.92
CA GLY A 125 -5.89 -4.97 -4.47
C GLY A 125 -5.87 -5.78 -5.77
N ALA A 126 -4.94 -5.45 -6.68
CA ALA A 126 -4.78 -6.18 -7.95
C ALA A 126 -4.40 -7.66 -7.75
N ILE A 127 -3.54 -7.96 -6.76
CA ILE A 127 -3.19 -9.34 -6.40
C ILE A 127 -4.43 -10.06 -5.84
N GLY A 128 -5.11 -9.46 -4.86
CA GLY A 128 -6.33 -10.02 -4.28
C GLY A 128 -7.39 -10.33 -5.32
N LEU A 129 -7.63 -9.41 -6.26
CA LEU A 129 -8.59 -9.60 -7.34
C LEU A 129 -8.20 -10.76 -8.28
N ARG A 130 -6.91 -10.87 -8.63
CA ARG A 130 -6.40 -11.95 -9.48
C ARG A 130 -6.52 -13.31 -8.80
N MET A 131 -6.24 -13.38 -7.50
CA MET A 131 -6.40 -14.60 -6.71
C MET A 131 -7.88 -15.01 -6.63
N ALA A 132 -8.78 -14.06 -6.35
CA ALA A 132 -10.22 -14.32 -6.33
C ALA A 132 -10.72 -14.83 -7.70
N ARG A 133 -10.27 -14.22 -8.80
CA ARG A 133 -10.59 -14.67 -10.16
C ARG A 133 -10.15 -16.11 -10.41
N GLN A 134 -8.96 -16.51 -9.95
CA GLN A 134 -8.47 -17.87 -10.12
C GLN A 134 -9.32 -18.91 -9.39
N GLN A 135 -9.98 -18.52 -8.29
CA GLN A 135 -10.87 -19.43 -7.56
C GLN A 135 -12.21 -19.68 -8.25
N VAL A 136 -12.57 -18.88 -9.25
CA VAL A 136 -13.87 -18.99 -9.95
C VAL A 136 -13.71 -19.41 -11.41
N MET A 137 -12.63 -19.01 -12.08
CA MET A 137 -12.35 -19.43 -13.46
C MET A 137 -12.10 -20.94 -13.53
N GLY A 138 -12.75 -21.60 -14.49
CA GLY A 138 -12.63 -23.06 -14.66
C GLY A 138 -13.30 -23.88 -13.55
N GLN A 139 -14.10 -23.26 -12.67
CA GLN A 139 -14.82 -23.95 -11.60
C GLN A 139 -16.33 -24.01 -11.89
N PRO A 140 -17.04 -25.07 -11.45
CA PRO A 140 -18.50 -25.13 -11.52
C PRO A 140 -19.14 -24.09 -10.60
N ILE A 141 -19.95 -23.20 -11.17
CA ILE A 141 -20.49 -22.02 -10.47
C ILE A 141 -21.45 -22.41 -9.34
N LEU A 142 -22.26 -23.45 -9.49
CA LEU A 142 -23.22 -23.86 -8.46
C LEU A 142 -22.54 -24.25 -7.14
N SER A 143 -21.34 -24.86 -7.22
CA SER A 143 -20.53 -25.18 -6.04
C SER A 143 -19.68 -24.01 -5.52
N SER A 144 -19.63 -22.89 -6.26
CA SER A 144 -18.78 -21.74 -5.95
C SER A 144 -19.52 -20.41 -6.02
N TRP A 145 -20.84 -20.40 -5.79
CA TRP A 145 -21.68 -19.21 -5.96
C TRP A 145 -21.21 -18.04 -5.11
N GLN A 146 -20.92 -18.30 -3.82
CA GLN A 146 -20.41 -17.25 -2.93
C GLN A 146 -19.08 -16.69 -3.42
N LYS A 147 -18.14 -17.54 -3.86
CA LYS A 147 -16.86 -17.10 -4.42
C LYS A 147 -17.04 -16.25 -5.67
N LEU A 148 -18.04 -16.58 -6.50
CA LEU A 148 -18.38 -15.77 -7.66
C LEU A 148 -18.91 -14.40 -7.25
N LEU A 149 -19.81 -14.34 -6.27
CA LEU A 149 -20.30 -13.07 -5.72
C LEU A 149 -19.18 -12.24 -5.13
N ASP A 150 -18.28 -12.84 -4.35
CA ASP A 150 -17.14 -12.17 -3.74
C ASP A 150 -16.19 -11.62 -4.82
N TYR A 151 -15.94 -12.41 -5.88
CA TYR A 151 -15.15 -11.95 -7.03
C TYR A 151 -15.83 -10.80 -7.77
N CYS A 152 -17.13 -10.89 -8.05
CA CYS A 152 -17.89 -9.84 -8.74
C CYS A 152 -17.96 -8.56 -7.91
N ALA A 153 -18.25 -8.67 -6.61
CA ALA A 153 -18.21 -7.56 -5.67
C ALA A 153 -16.81 -6.94 -5.65
N GLY A 154 -15.76 -7.77 -5.60
CA GLY A 154 -14.39 -7.31 -5.72
C GLY A 154 -14.16 -6.48 -6.98
N ALA A 155 -14.46 -7.09 -8.14
CA ALA A 155 -14.19 -6.53 -9.44
C ALA A 155 -14.99 -5.27 -9.78
N MET A 156 -16.12 -5.01 -9.10
CA MET A 156 -17.12 -4.02 -9.53
C MET A 156 -17.58 -3.04 -8.43
N ALA A 157 -17.42 -3.34 -7.14
CA ALA A 157 -18.05 -2.57 -6.05
C ALA A 157 -17.54 -1.12 -5.86
N HIS A 158 -16.34 -0.80 -6.31
CA HIS A 158 -15.75 0.54 -6.16
C HIS A 158 -15.41 1.19 -7.50
N GLU A 159 -15.93 0.64 -8.60
CA GLU A 159 -15.83 1.32 -9.88
C GLU A 159 -16.88 2.46 -9.91
N PRO A 160 -16.47 3.72 -10.08
CA PRO A 160 -17.40 4.85 -10.17
C PRO A 160 -18.23 4.83 -11.46
N VAL A 161 -17.90 3.91 -12.37
CA VAL A 161 -18.53 3.74 -13.67
C VAL A 161 -19.34 2.44 -13.65
N GLU A 162 -20.56 2.50 -14.20
CA GLU A 162 -21.34 1.31 -14.48
C GLU A 162 -20.57 0.37 -15.42
N GLN A 163 -20.43 -0.87 -14.98
CA GLN A 163 -19.81 -1.95 -15.71
C GLN A 163 -20.85 -3.02 -15.99
N PHE A 164 -20.93 -3.44 -17.25
CA PHE A 164 -21.69 -4.60 -17.64
C PHE A 164 -20.73 -5.76 -17.97
N ARG A 165 -20.85 -6.85 -17.23
CA ARG A 165 -19.98 -8.02 -17.28
C ARG A 165 -20.76 -9.25 -17.71
N LEU A 166 -20.16 -10.04 -18.58
CA LEU A 166 -20.65 -11.32 -19.04
C LEU A 166 -19.75 -12.44 -18.54
N LEU A 167 -20.37 -13.43 -17.92
CA LEU A 167 -19.75 -14.67 -17.48
C LEU A 167 -20.30 -15.80 -18.34
N PHE A 168 -19.43 -16.46 -19.09
CA PHE A 168 -19.80 -17.53 -20.01
C PHE A 168 -19.58 -18.89 -19.35
N LEU A 169 -20.52 -19.81 -19.54
CA LEU A 169 -20.53 -21.12 -18.90
C LEU A 169 -20.57 -22.26 -19.90
N ASP A 170 -19.90 -23.37 -19.58
CA ASP A 170 -20.07 -24.63 -20.30
C ASP A 170 -21.28 -25.45 -19.81
N ARG A 171 -21.51 -26.64 -20.40
CA ARG A 171 -22.64 -27.53 -20.07
C ARG A 171 -22.59 -28.08 -18.64
N LYS A 172 -21.45 -28.00 -17.97
CA LYS A 172 -21.26 -28.38 -16.56
C LYS A 172 -21.41 -27.19 -15.61
N ASN A 173 -21.87 -26.04 -16.12
CA ASN A 173 -21.91 -24.76 -15.42
C ASN A 173 -20.52 -24.29 -14.95
N THR A 174 -19.46 -24.63 -15.69
CA THR A 174 -18.10 -24.17 -15.41
C THR A 174 -17.88 -22.80 -16.03
N LEU A 175 -17.31 -21.86 -15.27
CA LEU A 175 -16.99 -20.52 -15.80
C LEU A 175 -15.82 -20.62 -16.80
N ILE A 176 -16.10 -20.40 -18.09
CA ILE A 176 -15.10 -20.52 -19.18
C ILE A 176 -14.55 -19.17 -19.63
N ALA A 177 -15.31 -18.08 -19.48
CA ALA A 177 -14.83 -16.74 -19.78
C ALA A 177 -15.51 -15.69 -18.90
N ASP A 178 -14.79 -14.61 -18.66
CA ASP A 178 -15.23 -13.43 -17.92
C ASP A 178 -14.81 -12.18 -18.69
N GLU A 179 -15.79 -11.47 -19.22
CA GLU A 179 -15.60 -10.33 -20.13
C GLU A 179 -16.39 -9.11 -19.65
N VAL A 180 -15.72 -7.97 -19.54
CA VAL A 180 -16.36 -6.67 -19.33
C VAL A 180 -16.73 -6.13 -20.71
N GLN A 181 -18.02 -6.12 -21.03
CA GLN A 181 -18.51 -5.62 -22.32
C GLN A 181 -18.59 -4.10 -22.36
N GLN A 182 -18.78 -3.46 -21.20
CA GLN A 182 -18.90 -2.00 -21.13
C GLN A 182 -18.24 -1.42 -19.88
N ARG A 183 -17.59 -0.27 -20.06
CA ARG A 183 -17.14 0.64 -19.00
C ARG A 183 -17.53 2.06 -19.46
N GLY A 184 -18.67 2.61 -19.01
CA GLY A 184 -19.07 3.97 -19.42
C GLY A 184 -20.56 4.28 -19.34
N THR A 185 -20.87 5.59 -19.38
CA THR A 185 -22.01 6.35 -18.84
C THR A 185 -23.42 5.75 -18.85
N VAL A 186 -24.19 6.22 -17.85
CA VAL A 186 -25.63 6.07 -17.54
C VAL A 186 -26.57 6.15 -18.76
N ASP A 187 -26.12 6.80 -19.84
CA ASP A 187 -26.82 6.83 -21.12
C ASP A 187 -26.49 5.59 -21.96
N HIS A 188 -27.09 4.46 -21.56
CA HIS A 188 -27.41 3.30 -22.40
C HIS A 188 -26.57 3.19 -23.70
N THR A 189 -25.45 2.49 -23.65
CA THR A 189 -25.08 1.68 -24.82
C THR A 189 -25.85 0.37 -24.67
N PRO A 190 -26.78 0.05 -25.56
CA PRO A 190 -27.58 -1.16 -25.40
C PRO A 190 -26.66 -2.37 -25.44
N VAL A 191 -26.76 -3.24 -24.44
CA VAL A 191 -26.23 -4.59 -24.54
C VAL A 191 -26.99 -5.24 -25.68
N TYR A 192 -26.33 -5.39 -26.84
CA TYR A 192 -26.97 -5.99 -28.01
C TYR A 192 -27.04 -7.50 -27.82
N PRO A 193 -28.23 -8.11 -27.65
CA PRO A 193 -28.34 -9.54 -27.41
C PRO A 193 -27.69 -10.37 -28.52
N ARG A 194 -27.69 -9.86 -29.76
CA ARG A 194 -27.02 -10.50 -30.90
C ARG A 194 -25.52 -10.70 -30.65
N GLU A 195 -24.85 -9.72 -30.05
CA GLU A 195 -23.41 -9.75 -29.80
C GLU A 195 -23.10 -10.69 -28.64
N VAL A 196 -23.94 -10.70 -27.61
CA VAL A 196 -23.87 -11.65 -26.49
C VAL A 196 -24.01 -13.09 -26.99
N VAL A 197 -25.02 -13.36 -27.82
CA VAL A 197 -25.26 -14.70 -28.38
C VAL A 197 -24.14 -15.11 -29.33
N ARG A 198 -23.68 -14.21 -30.22
CA ARG A 198 -22.53 -14.45 -31.10
C ARG A 198 -21.30 -14.84 -30.27
N ARG A 199 -21.00 -14.08 -29.22
CA ARG A 199 -19.86 -14.36 -28.34
C ARG A 199 -20.01 -15.67 -27.58
N ALA A 200 -21.22 -15.97 -27.08
CA ALA A 200 -21.50 -17.25 -26.44
C ALA A 200 -21.25 -18.44 -27.39
N LEU A 201 -21.65 -18.33 -28.66
CA LEU A 201 -21.40 -19.35 -29.67
C LEU A 201 -19.92 -19.50 -30.00
N GLU A 202 -19.18 -18.39 -30.15
CA GLU A 202 -17.72 -18.40 -30.37
C GLU A 202 -16.97 -19.12 -29.24
N LEU A 203 -17.42 -18.96 -28.00
CA LEU A 203 -16.84 -19.58 -26.82
C LEU A 203 -17.37 -21.00 -26.55
N GLY A 204 -18.35 -21.48 -27.31
CA GLY A 204 -19.03 -22.75 -27.05
C GLY A 204 -19.80 -22.77 -25.73
N ALA A 205 -20.24 -21.61 -25.24
CA ALA A 205 -20.97 -21.47 -23.99
C ALA A 205 -22.40 -22.03 -24.13
N SER A 206 -22.89 -22.73 -23.11
CA SER A 206 -24.29 -23.18 -23.01
C SER A 206 -25.13 -22.30 -22.10
N ALA A 207 -24.53 -21.44 -21.29
CA ALA A 207 -25.21 -20.47 -20.47
C ALA A 207 -24.39 -19.19 -20.30
N VAL A 208 -25.06 -18.09 -19.95
CA VAL A 208 -24.45 -16.78 -19.70
C VAL A 208 -25.05 -16.19 -18.44
N ILE A 209 -24.22 -15.64 -17.56
CA ILE A 209 -24.65 -14.80 -16.43
C ILE A 209 -24.27 -13.36 -16.75
N LEU A 210 -25.24 -12.46 -16.56
CA LEU A 210 -25.08 -11.02 -16.73
C LEU A 210 -24.91 -10.40 -15.33
N VAL A 211 -23.88 -9.59 -15.15
CA VAL A 211 -23.59 -8.88 -13.90
C VAL A 211 -23.41 -7.41 -14.19
N HIS A 212 -24.09 -6.55 -13.43
CA HIS A 212 -23.89 -5.10 -13.49
C HIS A 212 -23.86 -4.52 -12.08
N ASN A 213 -23.08 -3.45 -11.89
CA ASN A 213 -23.11 -2.65 -10.66
C ASN A 213 -24.02 -1.44 -10.87
N HIS A 214 -24.70 -1.03 -9.81
CA HIS A 214 -25.39 0.25 -9.74
C HIS A 214 -24.63 1.15 -8.76
N PRO A 215 -23.93 2.18 -9.24
CA PRO A 215 -23.34 3.18 -8.38
C PRO A 215 -24.46 3.83 -7.57
N THR A 216 -24.48 3.61 -6.26
CA THR A 216 -25.29 4.42 -5.35
C THR A 216 -24.64 5.79 -5.27
N HIS A 217 -25.28 6.78 -5.88
CA HIS A 217 -24.96 8.20 -5.71
C HIS A 217 -25.13 8.66 -4.26
#